data_AF-A0AAV5XCR8-F1
#
_entry.id   AF-A0AAV5XCR8-F1
#
_cell.length_a   1.000
_cell.length_b   1.000
_cell.length_c   1.000
_cell.angle_alpha   90.00
_cell.angle_beta   90.00
_cell.angle_gamma   90.00
#
_symmetry.space_group_name_H-M   'P 1'
#
loop_
_entity.id
_entity.type
_entity.pdbx_description
1 polymer ?
#
loop_
_entity_poly.entity_id
_entity_poly.type
_entity_poly.pdbx_seq_one_letter_code
_entity_poly.pdbx_strand_id
1 'polypeptide(L)' 'MAEYDVIVVGAGNAALAAAVSAREQGAARVLALEKAPEEL' A
#
# COMPACT_ATOMS: atom_id res chain seq x y z
N MET A 1 -13.55 7.37 10.65
CA MET A 1 -12.21 6.93 10.23
C MET A 1 -12.37 6.08 8.98
N ALA A 2 -11.49 6.18 7.99
CA ALA A 2 -11.49 5.22 6.89
C ALA A 2 -10.92 3.89 7.41
N GLU A 3 -11.64 2.80 7.21
CA GLU A 3 -11.12 1.46 7.48
C GLU A 3 -10.32 0.98 6.27
N TYR A 4 -9.20 0.30 6.53
CA TYR A 4 -8.35 -0.35 5.54
C TYR A 4 -8.10 -1.78 5.99
N ASP A 5 -8.02 -2.71 5.04
CA ASP A 5 -7.73 -4.12 5.34
C ASP A 5 -6.23 -4.32 5.51
N VAL A 6 -5.44 -3.60 4.71
CA VAL A 6 -3.97 -3.59 4.76
C VAL A 6 -3.45 -2.17 4.58
N ILE A 7 -2.47 -1.79 5.41
CA ILE A 7 -1.68 -0.56 5.25
C ILE A 7 -0.22 -0.96 5.03
N VAL A 8 0.37 -0.44 3.96
CA VAL A 8 1.78 -0.63 3.59
C VAL A 8 2.50 0.71 3.76
N VAL A 9 3.65 0.70 4.44
CA VAL A 9 4.47 1.90 4.65
C VAL A 9 5.75 1.79 3.81
N GLY A 10 5.94 2.75 2.92
CA GLY A 10 6.95 2.81 1.86
C GLY A 10 6.33 2.72 0.46
N ALA A 11 7.05 3.22 -0.55
CA ALA A 11 6.72 3.03 -1.98
C ALA A 11 7.85 2.37 -2.79
N GLY A 12 8.80 1.70 -2.14
CA GLY A 12 9.82 0.89 -2.83
C GLY A 12 9.25 -0.42 -3.41
N ASN A 13 10.06 -1.14 -4.19
CA ASN A 13 9.64 -2.39 -4.86
C ASN A 13 9.00 -3.41 -3.91
N ALA A 14 9.54 -3.58 -2.71
CA ALA A 14 8.98 -4.49 -1.71
C ALA A 14 7.59 -4.04 -1.24
N ALA A 15 7.39 -2.74 -1.03
CA ALA A 15 6.11 -2.19 -0.60
C ALA A 15 5.05 -2.30 -1.70
N LEU A 16 5.41 -1.99 -2.94
CA LEU A 16 4.51 -2.13 -4.08
C LEU A 16 4.14 -3.60 -4.33
N ALA A 17 5.10 -4.51 -4.23
CA ALA A 17 4.84 -5.95 -4.33
C ALA A 17 3.90 -6.43 -3.21
N ALA A 18 4.11 -5.96 -1.96
CA ALA A 18 3.21 -6.27 -0.85
C ALA A 18 1.79 -5.73 -1.08
N ALA A 19 1.65 -4.51 -1.59
CA ALA A 19 0.35 -3.90 -1.86
C ALA A 19 -0.42 -4.67 -2.94
N VAL A 20 0.24 -5.04 -4.05
CA VAL A 20 -0.36 -5.86 -5.12
C VAL A 20 -0.74 -7.23 -4.58
N SER A 21 0.16 -7.91 -3.87
CA SER A 21 -0.12 -9.23 -3.31
C SER A 21 -1.31 -9.20 -2.33
N ALA A 22 -1.42 -8.16 -1.50
CA ALA A 22 -2.57 -7.98 -0.62
C ALA A 22 -3.89 -7.89 -1.42
N ARG A 23 -3.91 -7.19 -2.56
CA ARG A 23 -5.08 -7.13 -3.44
C ARG A 23 -5.41 -8.48 -4.06
N GLU A 24 -4.42 -9.20 -4.56
CA GLU A 24 -4.60 -10.53 -5.15
C GLU A 24 -5.15 -11.55 -4.14
N GLN A 25 -4.82 -11.38 -2.86
CA GLN A 25 -5.31 -12.21 -1.74
C GLN A 25 -6.67 -11.75 -1.18
N GLY A 26 -7.33 -10.79 -1.81
CA GLY A 26 -8.70 -10.40 -1.49
C GLY A 26 -8.87 -9.20 -0.55
N ALA A 27 -7.80 -8.47 -0.21
CA ALA A 27 -7.96 -7.20 0.49
C ALA A 27 -8.75 -6.22 -0.40
N ALA A 28 -9.86 -5.67 0.10
CA ALA A 28 -10.73 -4.77 -0.63
C ALA A 28 -10.24 -3.31 -0.59
N ARG A 29 -9.49 -2.93 0.45
CA ARG A 29 -8.95 -1.59 0.67
C ARG A 29 -7.50 -1.70 1.14
N VAL A 30 -6.56 -1.35 0.26
CA VAL A 30 -5.13 -1.33 0.54
C VAL A 30 -4.65 0.11 0.43
N LEU A 31 -4.00 0.61 1.47
CA LEU A 31 -3.38 1.94 1.50
C LEU A 31 -1.86 1.80 1.50
N ALA A 32 -1.18 2.41 0.54
CA ALA A 32 0.26 2.61 0.58
C ALA A 32 0.56 4.05 1.02
N LEU A 33 1.49 4.22 1.96
CA LEU A 33 1.94 5.51 2.46
C LEU A 33 3.44 5.67 2.22
N GLU A 34 3.85 6.75 1.58
CA GLU A 34 5.25 7.12 1.42
C GLU A 34 5.48 8.50 2.01
N LYS A 35 6.65 8.71 2.59
CA LYS A 35 7.08 9.99 3.16
C LYS A 35 7.51 10.95 2.06
N ALA A 36 8.19 10.46 1.02
CA ALA A 36 8.61 11.29 -0.09
C ALA A 36 7.37 11.92 -0.80
N PRO A 37 7.48 13.17 -1.29
CA PRO A 37 6.47 13.74 -2.16
C PRO A 37 6.39 12.96 -3.47
N GLU A 38 5.23 13.01 -4.12
CA GLU A 38 4.96 12.27 -5.37
C GLU A 38 5.81 12.74 -6.56
N GLU A 39 6.30 13.99 -6.50
CA GLU A 39 6.99 14.67 -7.60
C GLU A 39 8.51 14.44 -7.64
N LEU A 40 9.08 13.72 -6.65
CA LEU A 40 10.51 13.38 -6.57
C LEU A 40 10.80 11.97 -7.09
#